data_AF-A0A956Q7K8-F1
#
_entry.id   AF-A0A956Q7K8-F1
#
_cell.length_a   1.000
_cell.length_b   1.000
_cell.length_c   1.000
_cell.angle_alpha   90.00
_cell.angle_beta   90.00
_cell.angle_gamma   90.00
#
_symmetry.space_group_name_H-M   'P 1'
#
loop_
_entity.id
_entity.type
_entity.pdbx_description
1 polymer ?
#
loop_
_entity_poly.entity_id
_entity_poly.type
_entity_poly.pdbx_seq_one_letter_code
_entity_poly.pdbx_strand_id
1 'polypeptide(L)' 'GLKMAQISLSFGVNDLDGTVIQEKISHMAGTDTAQYVTKAELAHTIKTAGKIPVERHPDYSPRHIY' A
#
# COMPACT_ATOMS: atom_id res chain seq x y z
N GLY A 1 -1.83 -7.54 9.16
CA GLY A 1 -2.13 -6.14 9.55
C GLY A 1 -0.97 -5.24 9.20
N LEU A 2 -1.23 -3.97 8.87
CA LEU A 2 -0.27 -3.05 8.24
C LEU A 2 1.07 -2.87 9.00
N LYS A 3 1.03 -2.83 10.35
CA LYS A 3 2.25 -2.73 11.18
C LYS A 3 3.21 -3.90 10.97
N MET A 4 2.69 -5.13 10.89
CA MET A 4 3.53 -6.31 10.62
C MET A 4 4.07 -6.31 9.19
N ALA A 5 3.27 -5.83 8.23
CA ALA A 5 3.69 -5.68 6.85
C ALA A 5 4.81 -4.65 6.68
N GLN A 6 4.78 -3.55 7.45
CA GLN A 6 5.86 -2.57 7.48
C GLN A 6 7.17 -3.20 7.99
N ILE A 7 7.11 -3.95 9.10
CA ILE A 7 8.29 -4.61 9.67
C ILE A 7 8.87 -5.61 8.67
N SER A 8 8.04 -6.38 7.97
CA SER A 8 8.51 -7.41 7.05
C SER A 8 9.30 -6.85 5.85
N LEU A 9 9.11 -5.58 5.48
CA LEU A 9 9.93 -4.89 4.46
C LEU A 9 11.43 -4.86 4.81
N SER A 10 11.76 -4.91 6.10
CA SER A 10 13.14 -5.00 6.59
C SER A 10 13.73 -6.41 6.53
N PHE A 11 12.90 -7.43 6.30
CA PHE A 11 13.28 -8.85 6.32
C PHE A 11 13.16 -9.51 4.93
N GLY A 12 13.27 -8.73 3.85
CA GLY A 12 13.34 -9.24 2.47
C GLY A 12 12.01 -9.23 1.71
N VAL A 13 10.90 -8.80 2.34
CA VAL A 13 9.65 -8.56 1.61
C VAL A 13 9.79 -7.34 0.71
N ASN A 14 9.39 -7.48 -0.55
CA ASN A 14 9.39 -6.41 -1.55
C ASN A 14 8.01 -6.20 -2.21
N ASP A 15 7.02 -7.01 -1.86
CA ASP A 15 5.66 -6.93 -2.40
C ASP A 15 4.66 -6.87 -1.23
N LEU A 16 3.86 -5.81 -1.21
CA LEU A 16 2.78 -5.62 -0.24
C LEU A 16 1.45 -5.64 -0.98
N ASP A 17 0.60 -6.59 -0.63
CA ASP A 17 -0.75 -6.72 -1.18
C ASP A 17 -1.80 -6.51 -0.08
N GLY A 18 -2.97 -5.98 -0.47
CA GLY A 18 -4.08 -5.66 0.42
C GLY A 18 -5.24 -5.01 -0.32
N THR A 19 -6.41 -4.93 0.32
CA THR A 19 -7.58 -4.26 -0.27
C THR A 19 -7.35 -2.75 -0.28
N VAL A 20 -6.88 -2.23 -1.42
CA VAL A 20 -6.61 -0.81 -1.62
C VAL A 20 -7.87 -0.09 -2.04
N ILE A 21 -8.25 0.96 -1.30
CA ILE A 21 -9.25 1.92 -1.79
C ILE A 21 -8.56 3.02 -2.61
N GLN A 22 -9.04 3.23 -3.84
CA GLN A 22 -8.73 4.45 -4.59
C GLN A 22 -9.40 5.65 -3.91
N GLU A 23 -8.66 6.72 -3.66
CA GLU A 23 -9.12 7.95 -2.98
C GLU A 23 -10.47 8.48 -3.49
N LYS A 24 -10.79 8.29 -4.77
CA LYS A 24 -12.05 8.72 -5.39
C LYS A 24 -13.28 7.99 -4.84
N ILE A 25 -13.11 6.75 -4.37
CA ILE A 25 -14.15 5.93 -3.73
C ILE A 25 -14.17 6.18 -2.21
N SER A 26 -13.02 6.48 -1.59
CA SER A 26 -12.90 6.82 -0.16
C SER A 26 -13.82 7.97 0.25
N HIS A 27 -14.02 8.97 -0.62
CA HIS A 27 -14.88 10.11 -0.30
C HIS A 27 -16.39 9.78 -0.28
N MET A 28 -16.79 8.63 -0.85
CA MET A 28 -18.18 8.20 -0.98
C MET A 28 -18.57 7.04 -0.05
N ALA A 29 -17.61 6.25 0.42
CA ALA A 29 -17.85 5.04 1.20
C ALA A 29 -17.90 5.34 2.71
N GLY A 30 -19.06 5.82 3.19
CA GLY A 30 -19.35 6.03 4.62
C GLY A 30 -19.55 4.74 5.41
N THR A 31 -18.66 3.75 5.30
CA THR A 31 -18.79 2.44 5.96
C THR A 31 -17.59 2.14 6.87
N ASP A 32 -17.82 2.16 8.18
CA ASP A 32 -16.82 2.06 9.26
C ASP A 32 -16.16 0.68 9.48
N THR A 33 -16.30 -0.30 8.58
CA THR A 33 -15.99 -1.71 8.92
C THR A 33 -15.15 -2.51 7.94
N ALA A 34 -14.40 -1.89 7.04
CA ALA A 34 -13.34 -2.63 6.35
C ALA A 34 -11.96 -1.99 6.51
N GLN A 35 -10.98 -2.86 6.79
CA GLN A 35 -9.56 -2.54 6.90
C GLN A 35 -9.03 -2.19 5.51
N TYR A 36 -9.41 -1.03 5.02
CA TYR A 36 -8.92 -0.49 3.78
C TYR A 36 -7.65 0.32 4.07
N VAL A 37 -6.68 0.20 3.18
CA VAL A 37 -5.48 1.04 3.20
C VAL A 37 -5.47 1.82 1.89
N THR A 38 -5.34 3.13 1.98
CA THR A 38 -5.25 3.97 0.78
C THR A 38 -3.89 3.78 0.11
N LYS A 39 -3.82 4.12 -1.19
CA LYS A 39 -2.53 4.16 -1.93
C LYS A 39 -1.52 5.08 -1.24
N ALA A 40 -1.98 6.22 -0.74
CA ALA A 40 -1.15 7.20 -0.05
C ALA A 40 -0.56 6.63 1.26
N GLU A 41 -1.36 5.92 2.06
CA GLU A 41 -0.90 5.28 3.29
C GLU A 41 0.10 4.15 3.03
N LEU A 42 -0.12 3.34 1.98
CA LEU A 42 0.84 2.31 1.56
C LEU A 42 2.17 2.96 1.13
N ALA A 43 2.12 4.00 0.30
CA ALA A 43 3.30 4.72 -0.13
C ALA A 43 4.06 5.32 1.06
N HIS A 44 3.34 5.94 2.02
CA HIS A 44 3.93 6.48 3.23
C HIS A 44 4.59 5.38 4.09
N THR A 45 3.93 4.24 4.24
CA THR A 45 4.45 3.09 5.01
C THR A 45 5.74 2.53 4.39
N ILE A 46 5.79 2.40 3.06
CA ILE A 46 6.98 1.92 2.36
C ILE A 46 8.13 2.93 2.47
N LYS A 47 7.85 4.24 2.32
CA LYS A 47 8.85 5.31 2.50
C LYS A 47 9.43 5.34 3.91
N THR A 48 8.58 5.24 4.93
CA THR A 48 9.03 5.23 6.34
C THR A 48 9.85 3.99 6.69
N ALA A 49 9.70 2.89 5.96
CA ALA A 49 10.58 1.72 6.02
C ALA A 49 11.90 1.88 5.23
N GLY A 50 12.18 3.07 4.67
CA GLY A 50 13.40 3.36 3.92
C GLY A 50 13.44 2.74 2.51
N LYS A 51 12.27 2.45 1.92
CA LYS A 51 12.12 1.83 0.59
C LYS A 51 11.46 2.80 -0.39
N ILE A 52 11.56 2.50 -1.69
CA ILE A 52 10.91 3.27 -2.77
C ILE A 52 9.56 2.59 -3.08
N PRO A 53 8.42 3.28 -2.92
CA PRO A 53 7.12 2.70 -3.27
C PRO A 53 6.91 2.73 -4.78
N VAL A 54 6.56 1.57 -5.32
CA VAL A 54 6.30 1.40 -6.75
C VAL A 54 4.95 0.70 -6.92
N GLU A 55 4.01 1.34 -7.60
CA GLU A 55 2.84 0.65 -8.15
C GLU A 55 3.28 -0.20 -9.33
N ARG A 56 2.82 -1.45 -9.37
CA ARG A 56 3.18 -2.41 -10.42
C ARG A 56 1.95 -2.93 -11.16
N HIS A 57 2.17 -3.45 -12.35
CA HIS A 57 1.23 -4.31 -13.07
C HIS A 57 1.27 -5.74 -12.50
N PRO A 58 0.30 -6.61 -12.87
CA PRO A 58 0.31 -8.02 -12.47
C PRO A 58 1.55 -8.80 -12.91
N ASP A 59 2.21 -8.37 -13.99
CA ASP A 59 3.46 -8.93 -14.51
C ASP A 59 4.72 -8.39 -13.84
N TYR A 60 4.58 -7.65 -12.73
CA TYR A 60 5.64 -6.97 -11.98
C TYR A 60 6.34 -5.82 -12.70
N SER A 61 5.89 -5.42 -13.90
CA SER A 61 6.41 -4.22 -14.54
C SER A 61 5.99 -2.96 -13.75
N PRO A 62 6.88 -1.95 -13.63
CA PRO A 62 6.60 -0.74 -12.88
C PRO A 62 5.55 0.12 -13.62
N ARG A 63 4.53 0.57 -12.89
CA ARG A 63 3.48 1.47 -13.38
C ARG A 63 3.69 2.91 -12.90
N HIS A 64 4.00 3.11 -11.62
CA HIS A 64 4.15 4.45 -11.03
C HIS A 64 5.08 4.42 -9.80
N ILE A 65 5.89 5.47 -9.61
CA ILE A 65 6.77 5.64 -8.44
C ILE A 65 6.23 6.79 -7.61
N TYR A 66 6.03 6.57 -6.31
CA TYR A 66 5.44 7.56 -5.38
C TYR A 66 6.46 8.41 -4.65
#